data_AF-A0A9E3D1Q9-F1
#
_entry.id   AF-A0A9E3D1Q9-F1
#
_cell.length_a   1.000
_cell.length_b   1.000
_cell.length_c   1.000
_cell.angle_alpha   90.00
_cell.angle_beta   90.00
_cell.angle_gamma   90.00
#
_symmetry.space_group_name_H-M   'P 1'
#
loop_
_entity.id
_entity.type
_entity.pdbx_description
1 polymer ?
#
loop_
_entity_poly.entity_id
_entity_poly.type
_entity_poly.pdbx_seq_one_letter_code
_entity_poly.pdbx_strand_id
1 'polypeptide(L)'
;MSFFINRRERMKGSAGFPNWPDQMSDDLALDAIAKPHGRNGQLGEAVGRTAPQLRHALAPLSVGWRHRELILAVLRRELADRFSGSVLGWAWAVVGPLITLLIYTMTFTKAMQLPLASVQGGTSSYALSTFLGLIIFSLFAELCCRAPLLMHEHAWFLKTSIFPSETLAWTAVLRALTYAGISFLVLLVFELALNGVLPLSILLLPFIVVPLVLFLLGVVWF
;
A
#
# COMPACT_ATOMS: atom_id res chain seq x y z
N MET A 1 0.97 -1.99 45.87
CA MET A 1 1.94 -2.85 46.59
C MET A 1 1.16 -3.98 47.24
N SER A 2 1.41 -5.21 46.79
CA SER A 2 1.15 -6.48 47.47
C SER A 2 -0.30 -6.86 47.82
N PHE A 3 -1.03 -7.42 46.85
CA PHE A 3 -2.19 -8.27 47.11
C PHE A 3 -1.91 -9.67 46.53
N PHE A 4 -1.67 -10.62 47.45
CA PHE A 4 -1.89 -12.06 47.32
C PHE A 4 -0.94 -12.91 46.47
N ILE A 5 0.25 -13.10 47.04
CA ILE A 5 0.93 -14.40 47.06
C ILE A 5 0.17 -15.28 48.07
N ASN A 6 -0.28 -16.48 47.66
CA ASN A 6 -0.29 -17.73 48.46
C ASN A 6 -1.38 -18.71 47.96
N ARG A 7 -1.04 -19.54 46.96
CA ARG A 7 -1.89 -20.65 46.47
C ARG A 7 -1.12 -21.96 46.39
N ARG A 8 -0.11 -22.18 47.25
CA ARG A 8 0.79 -23.35 47.13
C ARG A 8 0.71 -24.37 48.26
N GLU A 9 -0.16 -24.18 49.27
CA GLU A 9 -0.20 -25.08 50.44
C GLU A 9 -1.47 -25.94 50.58
N ARG A 10 -2.45 -25.84 49.66
CA ARG A 10 -3.69 -26.63 49.72
C ARG A 10 -3.64 -28.01 49.04
N MET A 11 -2.47 -28.52 48.67
CA MET A 11 -2.35 -29.79 47.90
C MET A 11 -1.40 -30.80 48.55
N LYS A 12 -1.33 -30.83 49.89
CA LYS A 12 -0.55 -31.84 50.63
C LYS A 12 -1.36 -32.58 51.71
N GLY A 13 -2.64 -32.80 51.46
CA GLY A 13 -3.48 -33.61 52.35
C GLY A 13 -4.44 -34.47 51.56
N SER A 14 -4.28 -35.79 51.67
CA SER A 14 -5.18 -36.85 51.21
C SER A 14 -4.98 -37.39 49.79
N ALA A 15 -4.22 -38.48 49.68
CA ALA A 15 -4.59 -39.68 48.90
C ALA A 15 -3.55 -40.79 49.15
N GLY A 16 -4.01 -41.99 49.49
CA GLY A 16 -3.17 -43.16 49.80
C GLY A 16 -2.33 -43.61 48.61
N PHE A 17 -1.12 -44.10 48.89
CA PHE A 17 -0.23 -44.68 47.89
C PHE A 17 -0.53 -46.19 47.73
N PRO A 18 -0.91 -46.66 46.52
CA PRO A 18 -1.08 -48.09 46.25
C PRO A 18 0.28 -48.82 46.14
N ASN A 19 0.31 -50.08 46.57
CA ASN A 19 1.45 -51.00 46.45
C ASN A 19 1.67 -51.37 44.97
N TRP A 20 2.84 -51.09 44.40
CA TRP A 20 3.15 -51.37 42.99
C TRP A 20 3.69 -52.80 42.84
N PRO A 21 3.05 -53.69 42.04
CA PRO A 21 3.65 -54.96 41.67
C PRO A 21 4.58 -54.80 40.47
N ASP A 22 5.54 -55.72 40.32
CA ASP A 22 6.59 -55.83 39.28
C ASP A 22 6.09 -55.80 37.81
N GLN A 23 4.80 -55.58 37.57
CA GLN A 23 4.17 -55.48 36.26
C GLN A 23 4.51 -54.16 35.52
N MET A 24 4.77 -53.08 36.25
CA MET A 24 4.89 -51.74 35.67
C MET A 24 6.21 -51.51 34.90
N SER A 25 7.26 -52.28 35.17
CA SER A 25 8.53 -52.19 34.43
C SER A 25 8.41 -52.77 33.02
N ASP A 26 7.60 -53.81 32.84
CA ASP A 26 7.42 -54.46 31.54
C ASP A 26 6.57 -53.58 30.62
N ASP A 27 5.52 -52.94 31.15
CA ASP A 27 4.66 -52.03 30.40
C ASP A 27 5.40 -50.78 29.90
N LEU A 28 6.32 -50.22 30.72
CA LEU A 28 7.15 -49.08 30.32
C LEU A 28 8.20 -49.44 29.26
N ALA A 29 8.69 -50.68 29.26
CA ALA A 29 9.61 -51.17 28.23
C ALA A 29 8.88 -51.42 26.90
N LEU A 30 7.63 -51.89 26.94
CA LEU A 30 6.81 -52.07 25.74
C LEU A 30 6.34 -50.74 25.13
N ASP A 31 6.03 -49.73 25.96
CA ASP A 31 5.66 -48.39 25.49
C ASP A 31 6.82 -47.63 24.82
N ALA A 32 8.06 -47.92 25.23
CA ALA A 32 9.26 -47.32 24.64
C ALA A 32 9.54 -47.85 23.21
N ILE A 33 9.15 -49.10 22.92
CA ILE A 33 9.33 -49.73 21.60
C ILE A 33 8.14 -49.43 20.68
N ALA A 34 6.93 -49.24 21.23
CA ALA A 34 5.70 -49.03 20.48
C ALA A 34 5.49 -47.60 19.94
N LYS A 35 6.38 -46.63 20.23
CA LYS A 35 6.22 -45.25 19.77
C LYS A 35 7.09 -44.98 18.53
N PRO A 36 6.57 -45.14 17.29
CA PRO A 36 7.29 -44.70 16.11
C PRO A 36 7.52 -43.19 16.23
N HIS A 37 8.77 -42.80 16.43
CA HIS A 37 9.17 -41.41 16.53
C HIS A 37 8.83 -40.71 15.21
N GLY A 38 7.74 -39.94 15.22
CA GLY A 38 7.11 -39.31 14.06
C GLY A 38 7.98 -38.26 13.38
N ARG A 39 9.05 -38.71 12.70
CA ARG A 39 9.87 -37.88 11.79
C ARG A 39 9.13 -37.47 10.52
N ASN A 40 7.96 -38.05 10.25
CA ASN A 40 7.14 -37.74 9.07
C ASN A 40 6.31 -36.45 9.22
N GLY A 41 6.17 -35.90 10.43
CA GLY A 41 5.49 -34.63 10.65
C GLY A 41 6.32 -33.42 10.20
N GLN A 42 7.65 -33.48 10.33
CA GLN A 42 8.52 -32.33 10.07
C GLN A 42 8.80 -32.08 8.58
N LEU A 43 8.72 -33.12 7.73
CA LEU A 43 8.86 -32.96 6.28
C LEU A 43 7.59 -32.36 5.63
N GLY A 44 6.40 -32.60 6.21
CA GLY A 44 5.14 -32.00 5.75
C GLY A 44 5.00 -30.52 6.14
N GLU A 45 5.55 -30.12 7.28
CA GLU A 45 5.48 -28.74 7.77
C GLU A 45 6.38 -27.76 6.98
N ALA A 46 7.47 -28.24 6.36
CA ALA A 46 8.35 -27.39 5.55
C ALA A 46 7.74 -27.05 4.18
N VAL A 47 6.97 -27.97 3.60
CA VAL A 47 6.32 -27.80 2.28
C VAL A 47 5.03 -26.97 2.37
N GLY A 48 4.34 -26.95 3.52
CA GLY A 48 3.11 -26.18 3.72
C GLY A 48 3.30 -24.68 4.00
N ARG A 49 4.51 -24.21 4.30
CA ARG A 49 4.77 -22.83 4.75
C ARG A 49 5.01 -21.81 3.62
N THR A 50 5.25 -22.25 2.38
CA THR A 50 5.57 -21.35 1.25
C THR A 50 4.39 -20.98 0.36
N ALA A 51 3.30 -21.75 0.39
CA ALA A 51 2.12 -21.52 -0.44
C ALA A 51 1.14 -20.38 -0.02
N PRO A 52 1.06 -19.90 1.25
CA PRO A 52 0.05 -18.90 1.59
C PRO A 52 0.41 -17.47 1.16
N GLN A 53 1.69 -17.14 0.94
CA GLN A 53 2.12 -15.76 0.68
C GLN A 53 1.69 -15.20 -0.69
N LEU A 54 1.67 -16.02 -1.75
CA LEU A 54 1.29 -15.59 -3.10
C LEU A 54 -0.20 -15.23 -3.23
N ARG A 55 -1.06 -15.83 -2.41
CA ARG A 55 -2.51 -15.55 -2.43
C ARG A 55 -2.82 -14.16 -1.88
N HIS A 56 -2.00 -13.64 -0.97
CA HIS A 56 -2.17 -12.30 -0.42
C HIS A 56 -1.80 -11.20 -1.43
N ALA A 57 -0.84 -11.44 -2.34
CA ALA A 57 -0.42 -10.44 -3.31
C ALA A 57 -1.46 -10.16 -4.43
N LEU A 58 -2.29 -11.14 -4.79
CA LEU A 58 -3.32 -11.00 -5.83
C LEU A 58 -4.75 -10.82 -5.29
N ALA A 59 -4.96 -11.06 -4.00
CA ALA A 59 -6.20 -10.75 -3.30
C ALA A 59 -6.72 -9.30 -3.53
N PRO A 60 -5.89 -8.23 -3.51
CA PRO A 60 -6.38 -6.86 -3.58
C PRO A 60 -7.03 -6.48 -4.92
N LEU A 61 -6.62 -7.10 -6.04
CA LEU A 61 -7.29 -6.87 -7.33
C LEU A 61 -8.70 -7.46 -7.36
N SER A 62 -8.87 -8.67 -6.80
CA SER A 62 -10.16 -9.37 -6.79
C SER A 62 -11.20 -8.70 -5.87
N VAL A 63 -10.75 -8.15 -4.75
CA VAL A 63 -11.60 -7.45 -3.77
C VAL A 63 -12.00 -6.08 -4.28
N GLY A 64 -11.08 -5.34 -4.92
CA GLY A 64 -11.38 -4.05 -5.54
C GLY A 64 -12.49 -4.14 -6.59
N TRP A 65 -12.49 -5.19 -7.41
CA TRP A 65 -13.54 -5.40 -8.41
C TRP A 65 -14.92 -5.67 -7.80
N ARG A 66 -14.98 -6.38 -6.66
CA ARG A 66 -16.23 -6.75 -6.00
C ARG A 66 -16.88 -5.60 -5.24
N HIS A 67 -16.09 -4.64 -4.74
CA HIS A 67 -16.56 -3.51 -3.95
C HIS A 67 -16.41 -2.15 -4.65
N ARG A 68 -16.36 -2.13 -6.00
CA ARG A 68 -16.19 -0.92 -6.80
C ARG A 68 -17.18 0.21 -6.46
N GLU A 69 -18.42 -0.12 -6.11
CA GLU A 69 -19.45 0.89 -5.84
C GLU A 69 -19.21 1.61 -4.51
N LEU A 70 -18.71 0.88 -3.50
CA LEU A 70 -18.27 1.48 -2.23
C LEU A 70 -17.03 2.35 -2.44
N ILE A 71 -16.05 1.86 -3.22
CA ILE A 71 -14.83 2.61 -3.54
C ILE A 71 -15.20 3.92 -4.26
N LEU A 72 -16.09 3.86 -5.25
CA LEU A 72 -16.55 5.04 -5.98
C LEU A 72 -17.37 5.98 -5.11
N ALA A 73 -18.21 5.49 -4.20
CA ALA A 73 -18.97 6.32 -3.27
C ALA A 73 -18.03 7.09 -2.31
N VAL A 74 -17.03 6.41 -1.75
CA VAL A 74 -16.03 7.04 -0.87
C VAL A 74 -15.17 8.03 -1.65
N LEU A 75 -14.70 7.66 -2.84
CA LEU A 75 -13.94 8.55 -3.72
C LEU A 75 -14.73 9.81 -4.07
N ARG A 76 -16.00 9.67 -4.47
CA ARG A 76 -16.87 10.82 -4.79
C ARG A 76 -17.04 11.73 -3.60
N ARG A 77 -17.19 11.18 -2.39
CA ARG A 77 -17.26 11.98 -1.17
C ARG A 77 -15.96 12.73 -0.91
N GLU A 78 -14.81 12.08 -1.00
CA GLU A 78 -13.52 12.74 -0.78
C GLU A 78 -13.22 13.81 -1.84
N LEU A 79 -13.57 13.56 -3.11
CA LEU A 79 -13.47 14.54 -4.17
C LEU A 79 -14.45 15.68 -3.96
N ALA A 80 -15.68 15.39 -3.54
CA ALA A 80 -16.64 16.41 -3.18
C ALA A 80 -16.09 17.26 -2.03
N ASP A 81 -15.56 16.71 -0.95
CA ASP A 81 -14.99 17.50 0.15
C ASP A 81 -13.83 18.40 -0.31
N ARG A 82 -13.03 17.95 -1.28
CA ARG A 82 -11.87 18.70 -1.81
C ARG A 82 -12.24 19.75 -2.85
N PHE A 83 -13.23 19.47 -3.70
CA PHE A 83 -13.65 20.30 -4.83
C PHE A 83 -14.99 21.04 -4.59
N SER A 84 -15.66 20.79 -3.47
CA SER A 84 -16.91 21.45 -3.09
C SER A 84 -16.62 22.85 -2.56
N GLY A 85 -17.42 23.80 -3.01
CA GLY A 85 -17.43 25.17 -2.51
C GLY A 85 -17.33 26.26 -3.58
N SER A 86 -16.58 26.06 -4.68
CA SER A 86 -16.48 27.05 -5.77
C SER A 86 -15.55 26.61 -6.91
N VAL A 87 -15.54 27.35 -8.03
CA VAL A 87 -14.50 27.35 -9.10
C VAL A 87 -13.09 27.42 -8.51
N LEU A 88 -12.96 28.03 -7.32
CA LEU A 88 -11.71 28.17 -6.57
C LEU A 88 -11.01 26.83 -6.25
N GLY A 89 -11.75 25.74 -5.98
CA GLY A 89 -11.15 24.43 -5.71
C GLY A 89 -10.50 23.81 -6.95
N TRP A 90 -11.17 23.92 -8.10
CA TRP A 90 -10.63 23.48 -9.39
C TRP A 90 -9.44 24.32 -9.84
N ALA A 91 -9.51 25.64 -9.67
CA ALA A 91 -8.40 26.53 -9.94
C ALA A 91 -7.17 26.15 -9.11
N TRP A 92 -7.35 25.83 -7.83
CA TRP A 92 -6.24 25.45 -6.96
C TRP A 92 -5.54 24.15 -7.39
N ALA A 93 -6.29 23.16 -7.88
CA ALA A 93 -5.73 21.92 -8.39
C ALA A 93 -4.83 22.11 -9.63
N VAL A 94 -5.01 23.21 -10.37
CA VAL A 94 -4.16 23.59 -11.51
C VAL A 94 -3.03 24.52 -11.08
N VAL A 95 -3.32 25.48 -10.20
CA VAL A 95 -2.35 26.48 -9.72
C VAL A 95 -1.19 25.83 -8.96
N GLY A 96 -1.47 24.83 -8.12
CA GLY A 96 -0.43 24.13 -7.36
C GLY A 96 0.69 23.56 -8.24
N PRO A 97 0.37 22.65 -9.20
CA PRO A 97 1.35 22.09 -10.11
C PRO A 97 2.08 23.13 -10.95
N LEU A 98 1.42 24.21 -11.37
CA LEU A 98 2.05 25.30 -12.13
C LEU A 98 3.07 26.10 -11.31
N ILE A 99 2.77 26.39 -10.04
CA ILE A 99 3.72 27.05 -9.13
C ILE A 99 4.94 26.17 -8.92
N THR A 100 4.71 24.87 -8.65
CA THR A 100 5.79 23.90 -8.48
C THR A 100 6.67 23.84 -9.73
N LEU A 101 6.07 23.71 -10.92
CA LEU A 101 6.77 23.75 -12.20
C LEU A 101 7.63 25.02 -12.35
N LEU A 102 7.04 26.19 -12.09
CA LEU A 102 7.74 27.48 -12.20
C LEU A 102 8.98 27.52 -11.28
N ILE A 103 8.82 27.10 -10.02
CA ILE A 103 9.92 27.06 -9.05
C ILE A 103 11.03 26.13 -9.54
N TYR A 104 10.70 24.93 -10.03
CA TYR A 104 11.69 23.98 -10.51
C TYR A 104 12.39 24.48 -11.77
N THR A 105 11.65 24.95 -12.78
CA THR A 105 12.24 25.48 -14.01
C THR A 105 13.12 26.69 -13.72
N MET A 106 12.69 27.62 -12.86
CA MET A 106 13.52 28.77 -12.49
C MET A 106 14.77 28.37 -11.71
N THR A 107 14.61 27.47 -10.73
CA THR A 107 15.73 26.96 -9.93
C THR A 107 16.76 26.30 -10.84
N PHE A 108 16.37 25.39 -11.73
CA PHE A 108 17.34 24.70 -12.58
C PHE A 108 17.91 25.57 -13.70
N THR A 109 17.13 26.48 -14.28
CA THR A 109 17.65 27.41 -15.29
C THR A 109 18.69 28.35 -14.69
N LYS A 110 18.42 28.92 -13.51
CA LYS A 110 19.33 29.88 -12.86
C LYS A 110 20.46 29.22 -12.07
N ALA A 111 20.20 28.13 -11.36
CA ALA A 111 21.18 27.48 -10.50
C ALA A 111 22.16 26.59 -11.27
N MET A 112 21.72 25.90 -12.31
CA MET A 112 22.58 24.96 -13.04
C MET A 112 23.16 25.54 -14.34
N GLN A 113 22.71 26.72 -14.79
CA GLN A 113 23.09 27.29 -16.11
C GLN A 113 23.13 26.22 -17.21
N LEU A 114 22.21 25.26 -17.16
CA LEU A 114 22.15 24.17 -18.13
C LEU A 114 22.14 24.83 -19.51
N PRO A 115 22.93 24.36 -20.48
CA PRO A 115 22.82 24.84 -21.83
C PRO A 115 21.45 24.39 -22.34
N LEU A 116 20.41 25.19 -22.09
CA LEU A 116 19.06 24.99 -22.62
C LEU A 116 19.07 24.95 -24.16
N ALA A 117 20.19 25.36 -24.77
CA ALA A 117 20.50 25.22 -26.19
C ALA A 117 20.88 23.79 -26.62
N SER A 118 21.27 22.88 -25.72
CA SER A 118 21.66 21.50 -26.08
C SER A 118 20.48 20.51 -26.09
N VAL A 119 19.37 20.87 -25.44
CA VAL A 119 18.11 20.13 -25.56
C VAL A 119 17.37 20.67 -26.77
N GLN A 120 17.17 19.81 -27.77
CA GLN A 120 16.37 20.10 -28.95
C GLN A 120 14.99 20.61 -28.50
N GLY A 121 14.74 21.92 -28.63
CA GLY A 121 13.48 22.56 -28.25
C GLY A 121 13.49 23.51 -27.04
N GLY A 122 14.66 23.90 -26.51
CA GLY A 122 14.79 25.05 -25.60
C GLY A 122 14.13 24.91 -24.22
N THR A 123 13.85 26.05 -23.56
CA THR A 123 13.26 26.13 -22.20
C THR A 123 11.93 25.39 -22.07
N SER A 124 11.09 25.42 -23.10
CA SER A 124 9.77 24.77 -23.12
C SER A 124 9.88 23.25 -23.02
N SER A 125 10.75 22.64 -23.81
CA SER A 125 10.94 21.17 -23.82
C SER A 125 11.50 20.66 -22.49
N TYR A 126 12.37 21.45 -21.86
CA TYR A 126 12.87 21.19 -20.51
C TYR A 126 11.76 21.29 -19.45
N ALA A 127 10.92 22.33 -19.51
CA ALA A 127 9.80 22.51 -18.59
C ALA A 127 8.80 21.34 -18.68
N LEU A 128 8.43 20.92 -19.90
CA LEU A 128 7.53 19.79 -20.14
C LEU A 128 8.08 18.48 -19.57
N SER A 129 9.35 18.18 -19.84
CA SER A 129 10.02 16.98 -19.32
C SER A 129 10.13 16.98 -17.80
N THR A 130 10.40 18.14 -17.20
CA THR A 130 10.44 18.31 -15.74
C THR A 130 9.05 18.15 -15.13
N PHE A 131 8.03 18.72 -15.77
CA PHE A 131 6.65 18.62 -15.30
C PHE A 131 6.16 17.16 -15.30
N LEU A 132 6.49 16.39 -16.34
CA LEU A 132 6.18 14.97 -16.38
C LEU A 132 6.82 14.21 -15.20
N GLY A 133 8.10 14.46 -14.93
CA GLY A 133 8.80 13.87 -13.78
C GLY A 133 8.15 14.25 -12.44
N LEU A 134 7.72 15.51 -12.29
CA LEU A 134 7.02 16.00 -11.12
C LEU A 134 5.67 15.33 -10.90
N ILE A 135 4.91 15.04 -11.96
CA ILE A 135 3.62 14.34 -11.85
C ILE A 135 3.83 12.94 -11.26
N ILE A 136 4.79 12.18 -11.80
CA ILE A 136 5.09 10.82 -11.34
C ILE A 136 5.61 10.84 -9.91
N PHE A 137 6.54 11.74 -9.61
CA PHE A 137 7.10 11.88 -8.27
C PHE A 137 6.04 12.32 -7.25
N SER A 138 5.18 13.28 -7.60
CA SER A 138 4.10 13.75 -6.73
C SER A 138 3.11 12.63 -6.41
N LEU A 139 2.74 11.81 -7.41
CA LEU A 139 1.88 10.65 -7.22
C LEU A 139 2.49 9.66 -6.23
N PHE A 140 3.79 9.35 -6.40
CA PHE A 140 4.52 8.46 -5.51
C PHE A 140 4.63 9.03 -4.09
N ALA A 141 5.06 10.29 -3.95
CA ALA A 141 5.22 10.96 -2.66
C ALA A 141 3.89 11.06 -1.90
N GLU A 142 2.79 11.37 -2.60
CA GLU A 142 1.46 11.42 -2.00
C GLU A 142 1.08 10.07 -1.38
N LEU A 143 1.32 8.97 -2.08
CA LEU A 143 0.96 7.64 -1.60
C LEU A 143 1.89 7.14 -0.49
N CYS A 144 3.20 7.39 -0.58
CA CYS A 144 4.15 7.07 0.48
C CYS A 144 3.85 7.81 1.79
N CYS A 145 3.44 9.09 1.72
CA CYS A 145 3.04 9.83 2.91
C CYS A 145 1.67 9.41 3.44
N ARG A 146 0.75 8.97 2.57
CA ARG A 146 -0.62 8.57 2.95
C ARG A 146 -0.67 7.18 3.59
N ALA A 147 0.16 6.24 3.14
CA ALA A 147 0.16 4.85 3.61
C ALA A 147 0.22 4.70 5.16
N PRO A 148 1.18 5.32 5.88
CA PRO A 148 1.24 5.20 7.34
C PRO A 148 0.07 5.93 8.04
N LEU A 149 -0.47 6.99 7.43
CA LEU A 149 -1.62 7.73 7.96
C LEU A 149 -2.87 6.85 7.98
N LEU A 150 -3.10 6.06 6.94
CA LEU A 150 -4.24 5.14 6.83
C LEU A 150 -4.21 4.07 7.94
N MET A 151 -3.02 3.59 8.31
CA MET A 151 -2.85 2.64 9.41
C MET A 151 -3.21 3.27 10.76
N HIS A 152 -2.88 4.55 10.95
CA HIS A 152 -3.14 5.27 12.19
C HIS A 152 -4.60 5.69 12.31
N GLU A 153 -5.19 6.27 11.27
CA GLU A 153 -6.57 6.78 11.25
C GLU A 153 -7.62 5.67 11.44
N HIS A 154 -7.31 4.44 11.00
CA HIS A 154 -8.24 3.30 11.08
C HIS A 154 -7.83 2.22 12.09
N ALA A 155 -6.91 2.51 13.01
CA ALA A 155 -6.46 1.57 14.05
C ALA A 155 -7.61 1.04 14.93
N TRP A 156 -8.68 1.82 15.10
CA TRP A 156 -9.89 1.41 15.83
C TRP A 156 -10.81 0.47 15.03
N PHE A 157 -10.78 0.52 13.69
CA PHE A 157 -11.62 -0.32 12.83
C PHE A 157 -11.10 -1.76 12.71
N LEU A 158 -9.78 -1.96 12.82
CA LEU A 158 -9.13 -3.28 12.82
C LEU A 158 -9.54 -4.16 14.03
N LYS A 159 -10.07 -3.56 15.10
CA LYS A 159 -10.46 -4.27 16.31
C LYS A 159 -11.91 -4.75 16.34
N THR A 160 -12.78 -4.25 15.47
CA THR A 160 -14.23 -4.44 15.64
C THR A 160 -15.01 -4.75 14.36
N SER A 161 -14.48 -4.51 13.16
CA SER A 161 -15.28 -4.66 11.93
C SER A 161 -14.55 -5.40 10.81
N ILE A 162 -15.29 -6.31 10.20
CA ILE A 162 -15.11 -7.07 8.94
C ILE A 162 -14.82 -6.19 7.69
N PHE A 163 -14.25 -4.99 7.84
CA PHE A 163 -13.92 -4.12 6.71
C PHE A 163 -12.61 -4.54 6.04
N PRO A 164 -12.60 -4.89 4.74
CA PRO A 164 -11.40 -5.24 4.00
C PRO A 164 -10.49 -4.01 3.89
N SER A 165 -9.26 -4.10 4.40
CA SER A 165 -8.25 -3.04 4.36
C SER A 165 -7.90 -2.61 2.92
N GLU A 166 -8.18 -3.49 1.95
CA GLU A 166 -7.98 -3.29 0.52
C GLU A 166 -8.85 -2.15 -0.04
N THR A 167 -10.04 -1.93 0.52
CA THR A 167 -10.96 -0.87 0.05
C THR A 167 -10.35 0.52 0.25
N LEU A 168 -9.62 0.70 1.35
CA LEU A 168 -8.96 1.95 1.72
C LEU A 168 -7.74 2.26 0.85
N ALA A 169 -6.96 1.22 0.52
CA ALA A 169 -5.81 1.37 -0.37
C ALA A 169 -6.28 1.80 -1.77
N TRP A 170 -7.37 1.21 -2.28
CA TRP A 170 -7.94 1.58 -3.57
C TRP A 170 -8.46 3.02 -3.61
N THR A 171 -9.14 3.50 -2.56
CA THR A 171 -9.62 4.89 -2.53
C THR A 171 -8.46 5.88 -2.51
N ALA A 172 -7.40 5.59 -1.75
CA ALA A 172 -6.18 6.42 -1.71
C ALA A 172 -5.49 6.50 -3.09
N VAL A 173 -5.33 5.36 -3.76
CA VAL A 173 -4.73 5.28 -5.11
C VAL A 173 -5.59 5.99 -6.15
N LEU A 174 -6.91 5.76 -6.17
CA LEU A 174 -7.81 6.44 -7.11
C LEU A 174 -7.79 7.96 -6.89
N ARG A 175 -7.80 8.41 -5.63
CA ARG A 175 -7.70 9.84 -5.30
C ARG A 175 -6.41 10.44 -5.83
N ALA A 176 -5.26 9.82 -5.55
CA ALA A 176 -3.97 10.30 -6.06
C ALA A 176 -3.93 10.30 -7.60
N LEU A 177 -4.53 9.28 -8.22
CA LEU A 177 -4.64 9.18 -9.68
C LEU A 177 -5.51 10.28 -10.28
N THR A 178 -6.59 10.72 -9.62
CA THR A 178 -7.38 11.86 -10.11
C THR A 178 -6.57 13.15 -10.14
N TYR A 179 -5.72 13.39 -9.12
CA TYR A 179 -4.88 14.59 -9.07
C TYR A 179 -3.74 14.54 -10.09
N ALA A 180 -3.10 13.38 -10.23
CA ALA A 180 -2.13 13.13 -11.29
C ALA A 180 -2.78 13.29 -12.68
N GLY A 181 -4.01 12.84 -12.87
CA GLY A 181 -4.78 13.00 -14.09
C GLY A 181 -5.07 14.47 -14.43
N ILE A 182 -5.43 15.29 -13.44
CA ILE A 182 -5.59 16.75 -13.63
C ILE A 182 -4.26 17.37 -14.07
N SER A 183 -3.16 17.04 -13.38
CA SER A 183 -1.84 17.56 -13.72
C SER A 183 -1.37 17.11 -15.11
N PHE A 184 -1.70 15.86 -15.49
CA PHE A 184 -1.42 15.33 -16.81
C PHE A 184 -2.24 16.01 -17.90
N LEU A 185 -3.51 16.35 -17.63
CA LEU A 185 -4.34 17.13 -18.54
C LEU A 185 -3.73 18.53 -18.74
N VAL A 186 -3.27 19.17 -17.67
CA VAL A 186 -2.55 20.46 -17.76
C VAL A 186 -1.29 20.33 -18.61
N LEU A 187 -0.51 19.27 -18.43
CA LEU A 187 0.68 18.98 -19.26
C LEU A 187 0.28 18.88 -20.75
N LEU A 188 -0.77 18.12 -21.09
CA LEU A 188 -1.23 17.95 -22.47
C LEU A 188 -1.68 19.27 -23.10
N VAL A 189 -2.38 20.13 -22.34
CA VAL A 189 -2.78 21.46 -22.80
C VAL A 189 -1.54 22.32 -23.08
N PHE A 190 -0.52 22.24 -22.22
CA PHE A 190 0.74 22.97 -22.40
C PHE A 190 1.53 22.47 -23.62
N GLU A 191 1.61 21.14 -23.79
CA GLU A 191 2.22 20.47 -24.94
C GLU A 191 1.55 20.92 -26.26
N LEU A 192 0.21 20.92 -26.29
CA LEU A 192 -0.58 21.36 -27.44
C LEU A 192 -0.40 22.85 -27.73
N ALA A 193 -0.35 23.70 -26.70
CA ALA A 193 -0.18 25.14 -26.85
C ALA A 193 1.22 25.52 -27.37
N LEU A 194 2.26 24.75 -27.02
CA LEU A 194 3.65 25.03 -27.39
C LEU A 194 4.07 24.37 -28.71
N ASN A 195 3.74 23.09 -28.89
CA ASN A 195 4.20 22.29 -30.03
C ASN A 195 3.12 22.09 -31.11
N GLY A 196 1.83 22.32 -30.81
CA GLY A 196 0.72 22.19 -31.75
C GLY A 196 0.39 20.75 -32.17
N VAL A 197 1.17 19.77 -31.73
CA VAL A 197 1.01 18.34 -32.05
C VAL A 197 1.03 17.51 -30.77
N LEU A 198 0.15 16.53 -30.72
CA LEU A 198 0.15 15.54 -29.64
C LEU A 198 1.16 14.45 -29.98
N PRO A 199 2.17 14.19 -29.12
CA PRO A 199 3.14 13.14 -29.38
C PRO A 199 2.45 11.77 -29.35
N LEU A 200 2.83 10.90 -30.29
CA LEU A 200 2.30 9.53 -30.38
C LEU A 200 2.54 8.72 -29.09
N SER A 201 3.50 9.16 -28.27
CA SER A 201 3.84 8.62 -26.95
C SER A 201 2.65 8.56 -25.97
N ILE A 202 1.60 9.36 -26.18
CA ILE A 202 0.36 9.31 -25.36
C ILE A 202 -0.30 7.93 -25.47
N LEU A 203 -0.19 7.25 -26.61
CA LEU A 203 -0.75 5.90 -26.78
C LEU A 203 -0.07 4.86 -25.89
N LEU A 204 1.19 5.11 -25.51
CA LEU A 204 1.96 4.25 -24.62
C LEU A 204 1.68 4.52 -23.13
N LEU A 205 1.00 5.62 -22.82
CA LEU A 205 0.65 6.02 -21.47
C LEU A 205 -0.10 4.94 -20.67
N PRO A 206 -1.19 4.32 -21.16
CA PRO A 206 -1.88 3.27 -20.40
C PRO A 206 -0.97 2.09 -20.07
N PHE A 207 -0.01 1.77 -20.96
CA PHE A 207 0.95 0.70 -20.74
C PHE A 207 1.95 1.02 -19.61
N ILE A 208 2.25 2.30 -19.37
CA ILE A 208 3.12 2.77 -18.28
C ILE A 208 2.34 2.95 -16.97
N VAL A 209 1.11 3.47 -17.05
CA VAL A 209 0.28 3.74 -15.85
C VAL A 209 -0.18 2.46 -15.17
N VAL A 210 -0.52 1.40 -15.92
CA VAL A 210 -0.95 0.12 -15.34
C VAL A 210 0.08 -0.48 -14.37
N PRO A 211 1.35 -0.72 -14.75
CA PRO A 211 2.36 -1.25 -13.83
C PRO A 211 2.67 -0.26 -12.70
N LEU A 212 2.61 1.04 -12.94
CA LEU A 212 2.78 2.07 -11.91
C LEU A 212 1.68 1.96 -10.84
N VAL A 213 0.41 1.85 -11.25
CA VAL A 213 -0.72 1.70 -10.33
C VAL A 213 -0.60 0.40 -9.52
N LEU A 214 -0.18 -0.70 -10.13
CA LEU A 214 0.08 -1.96 -9.43
C LEU A 214 1.20 -1.84 -8.40
N PHE A 215 2.30 -1.19 -8.76
CA PHE A 215 3.40 -0.92 -7.85
C PHE A 215 2.95 -0.07 -6.66
N LEU A 216 2.21 1.01 -6.93
CA LEU A 216 1.69 1.91 -5.91
C LEU A 216 0.68 1.23 -4.98
N LEU A 217 -0.19 0.35 -5.50
CA LEU A 217 -1.06 -0.51 -4.69
C LEU A 217 -0.25 -1.39 -3.73
N GLY A 218 0.86 -1.96 -4.22
CA GLY A 218 1.78 -2.74 -3.39
C GLY A 218 2.42 -1.92 -2.28
N VAL A 219 2.84 -0.68 -2.58
CA VAL A 219 3.45 0.24 -1.60
C VAL A 219 2.46 0.68 -0.52
N VAL A 220 1.21 0.94 -0.86
CA VAL A 220 0.19 1.36 0.13
C VAL A 220 -0.23 0.23 1.05
N TRP A 221 -0.02 -1.02 0.64
CA TRP A 221 -0.43 -2.20 1.40
C TRP A 221 0.60 -2.65 2.45
N PHE A 222 1.88 -2.30 2.26
CA PHE A 222 2.99 -2.63 3.16
C PHE A 222 3.26 -1.51 4.17
#